data_AF-A0A367Q141-F1
#
_entry.id   AF-A0A367Q141-F1
#
_cell.length_a   1.000
_cell.length_b   1.000
_cell.length_c   1.000
_cell.angle_alpha   90.00
_cell.angle_beta   90.00
_cell.angle_gamma   90.00
#
_symmetry.space_group_name_H-M   'P 1'
#
loop_
_entity.id
_entity.type
_entity.pdbx_description
1 polymer ?
#
loop_
_entity_poly.entity_id
_entity_poly.type
_entity_poly.pdbx_seq_one_letter_code
_entity_poly.pdbx_strand_id
1 'polypeptide(L)'
;MSKALIEDIFNDSEEAQEITFPATDRDLLILTEKFLGFEIPSKVFLQAIAIAAYDCASAFRYVDNYLAILKNKNKRKHRKLLVFKAATNFENN
;
A
#
# COMPACT_ATOMS: atom_id res chain seq x y z
N MET A 1 3.27 -33.83 -13.16
CA MET A 1 2.69 -32.56 -13.64
C MET A 1 1.50 -32.23 -12.75
N SER A 2 1.73 -31.43 -11.70
CA SER A 2 0.75 -31.14 -10.64
C SER A 2 -0.25 -30.07 -11.08
N LYS A 3 -1.51 -30.46 -11.28
CA LYS A 3 -2.66 -29.56 -11.23
C LYS A 3 -3.26 -29.69 -9.84
N ALA A 4 -3.08 -28.70 -8.98
CA ALA A 4 -3.82 -28.65 -7.72
C ALA A 4 -3.87 -27.20 -7.19
N LEU A 5 -5.08 -26.83 -6.76
CA LEU A 5 -5.41 -25.85 -5.71
C LEU A 5 -5.50 -24.38 -6.09
N ILE A 6 -6.60 -23.97 -6.74
CA ILE A 6 -7.20 -22.64 -6.49
C ILE A 6 -8.74 -22.73 -6.59
N GLU A 7 -9.37 -23.71 -5.92
CA GLU A 7 -10.85 -23.81 -5.89
C GLU A 7 -11.45 -23.64 -4.49
N ASP A 8 -10.67 -23.34 -3.45
CA ASP A 8 -11.13 -23.42 -2.05
C ASP A 8 -10.88 -22.16 -1.20
N ILE A 9 -11.03 -20.95 -1.75
CA ILE A 9 -10.97 -19.70 -0.96
C ILE A 9 -12.34 -19.03 -0.81
N PHE A 10 -13.35 -19.42 -1.58
CA PHE A 10 -14.72 -18.91 -1.40
C PHE A 10 -15.50 -19.78 -0.42
N ASN A 11 -14.91 -20.07 0.73
CA ASN A 11 -15.63 -20.69 1.83
C ASN A 11 -16.46 -19.59 2.51
N ASP A 12 -17.78 -19.72 2.36
CA ASP A 12 -18.84 -18.90 2.93
C ASP A 12 -18.47 -18.28 4.30
N SER A 13 -18.10 -17.00 4.28
CA SER A 13 -18.22 -16.17 5.47
C SER A 13 -19.52 -15.41 5.29
N GLU A 14 -20.42 -15.54 6.27
CA GLU A 14 -21.54 -14.64 6.45
C GLU A 14 -21.02 -13.22 6.65
N GLU A 15 -20.59 -12.57 5.57
CA GLU A 15 -20.20 -11.18 5.55
C GLU A 15 -21.49 -10.41 5.78
N ALA A 16 -21.72 -10.04 7.05
CA ALA A 16 -22.59 -8.95 7.41
C ALA A 16 -22.43 -7.90 6.32
N GLN A 17 -23.49 -7.62 5.55
CA GLN A 17 -23.45 -6.71 4.42
C GLN A 17 -22.83 -5.40 4.91
N GLU A 18 -21.52 -5.25 4.73
CA GLU A 18 -20.81 -4.02 5.06
C GLU A 18 -21.35 -3.05 4.04
N ILE A 19 -22.28 -2.21 4.49
CA ILE A 19 -22.88 -1.19 3.64
C ILE A 19 -21.73 -0.26 3.31
N THR A 20 -21.12 -0.48 2.14
CA THR A 20 -20.03 0.34 1.63
C THR A 20 -20.61 1.64 1.17
N PHE A 21 -20.12 2.72 1.76
CA PHE A 21 -20.51 4.06 1.38
C PHE A 21 -19.41 4.69 0.52
N PRO A 22 -19.80 5.38 -0.56
CA PRO A 22 -18.87 6.22 -1.30
C PRO A 22 -18.31 7.31 -0.38
N ALA A 23 -17.06 7.70 -0.63
CA ALA A 23 -16.40 8.77 0.09
C ALA A 23 -17.13 10.10 -0.07
N THR A 24 -17.25 10.85 1.02
CA THR A 24 -17.68 12.25 0.99
C THR A 24 -16.53 13.16 0.53
N ASP A 25 -16.82 14.40 0.14
CA ASP A 25 -15.80 15.39 -0.23
C ASP A 25 -14.74 15.59 0.87
N ARG A 26 -15.18 15.52 2.14
CA ARG A 26 -14.27 15.59 3.30
C ARG A 26 -13.33 14.41 3.36
N ASP A 27 -13.81 13.20 3.07
CA ASP A 27 -12.99 11.99 3.06
C ASP A 27 -11.97 12.03 1.93
N LEU A 28 -12.37 12.52 0.75
CA LEU A 28 -11.48 12.71 -0.39
C LEU A 28 -10.37 13.72 -0.09
N LEU A 29 -10.68 14.80 0.63
CA LEU A 29 -9.69 15.77 1.10
C LEU A 29 -8.67 15.09 2.03
N ILE A 30 -9.14 14.37 3.06
CA ILE A 30 -8.27 13.66 4.02
C ILE A 30 -7.41 12.61 3.31
N LEU A 31 -7.99 11.87 2.37
CA LEU A 31 -7.29 10.86 1.59
C LEU A 31 -6.19 11.50 0.71
N THR A 32 -6.45 12.66 0.14
CA THR A 32 -5.46 13.42 -0.65
C THR A 32 -4.36 13.98 0.24
N GLU A 33 -4.69 14.51 1.42
CA GLU A 33 -3.72 14.99 2.41
C GLU A 33 -2.77 13.88 2.88
N LYS A 34 -3.23 12.63 3.00
CA LYS A 34 -2.36 11.48 3.34
C LYS A 34 -1.23 11.26 2.34
N PHE A 35 -1.43 11.65 1.09
CA PHE A 35 -0.41 11.56 0.06
C PHE A 35 0.55 12.76 0.04
N LEU A 36 0.22 13.84 0.75
CA LEU A 36 1.07 15.02 0.84
C LEU A 36 2.41 14.65 1.49
N GLY A 37 3.51 15.01 0.83
CA GLY A 37 4.87 14.69 1.29
C GLY A 37 5.41 13.33 0.82
N PHE A 38 4.67 12.59 -0.01
CA PHE A 38 5.18 11.40 -0.69
C PHE A 38 5.19 11.60 -2.21
N GLU A 39 6.32 11.29 -2.85
CA GLU A 39 6.36 11.12 -4.30
C GLU A 39 5.70 9.78 -4.66
N ILE A 40 4.43 9.86 -5.08
CA ILE A 40 3.65 8.69 -5.48
C ILE A 40 3.41 8.67 -6.99
N PRO A 41 3.37 7.48 -7.62
CA PRO A 41 2.90 7.36 -8.99
C PRO A 41 1.43 7.78 -9.12
N SER A 42 1.10 8.54 -10.15
CA SER A 42 -0.28 8.99 -10.42
C SER A 42 -1.30 7.85 -10.48
N LYS A 43 -0.89 6.67 -10.97
CA LYS A 43 -1.73 5.46 -11.01
C LYS A 43 -2.22 5.02 -9.62
N VAL A 44 -1.37 5.14 -8.60
CA VAL A 44 -1.71 4.75 -7.22
C VAL A 44 -2.73 5.72 -6.64
N PHE A 45 -2.54 7.02 -6.90
CA PHE A 45 -3.48 8.06 -6.50
C PHE A 45 -4.85 7.85 -7.15
N LEU A 46 -4.89 7.70 -8.48
CA LEU A 46 -6.13 7.47 -9.22
C LEU A 46 -6.84 6.18 -8.79
N GLN A 47 -6.10 5.13 -8.47
CA GLN A 47 -6.66 3.89 -7.95
C GLN A 47 -7.31 4.11 -6.57
N ALA A 48 -6.69 4.88 -5.68
CA ALA A 48 -7.28 5.21 -4.38
C ALA A 48 -8.60 6.01 -4.54
N ILE A 49 -8.64 6.96 -5.47
CA ILE A 49 -9.87 7.72 -5.79
C ILE A 49 -10.96 6.81 -6.36
N ALA A 50 -10.60 5.90 -7.28
CA ALA A 50 -11.55 4.96 -7.85
C ALA A 50 -12.15 4.01 -6.80
N ILE A 51 -11.34 3.56 -5.82
CA ILE A 51 -11.83 2.76 -4.70
C ILE A 51 -12.73 3.61 -3.80
N ALA A 52 -12.32 4.85 -3.48
CA ALA A 52 -13.07 5.76 -2.61
C ALA A 52 -14.46 6.08 -3.17
N ALA A 53 -14.64 6.06 -4.49
CA ALA A 53 -15.94 6.25 -5.14
C ALA A 53 -16.96 5.13 -4.84
N TYR A 54 -16.52 3.98 -4.32
CA TYR A 54 -17.36 2.83 -3.98
C TYR A 54 -17.29 2.48 -2.49
N ASP A 55 -16.09 2.47 -1.92
CA ASP A 55 -15.82 2.19 -0.52
C ASP A 55 -14.67 3.07 0.00
N CYS A 56 -15.05 4.04 0.82
CA CYS A 56 -14.12 4.93 1.49
C CYS A 56 -13.12 4.17 2.39
N ALA A 57 -13.58 3.20 3.17
CA ALA A 57 -12.72 2.49 4.13
C ALA A 57 -11.64 1.68 3.40
N SER A 58 -12.01 0.98 2.33
CA SER A 58 -11.06 0.25 1.48
C SER A 58 -10.03 1.18 0.84
N ALA A 59 -10.42 2.39 0.44
CA ALA A 59 -9.49 3.36 -0.13
C ALA A 59 -8.43 3.77 0.89
N PHE A 60 -8.83 4.07 2.13
CA PHE A 60 -7.90 4.38 3.21
C PHE A 60 -6.94 3.22 3.51
N ARG A 61 -7.45 1.98 3.56
CA ARG A 61 -6.63 0.78 3.76
C ARG A 61 -5.62 0.58 2.63
N TYR A 62 -6.02 0.81 1.39
CA TYR A 62 -5.14 0.74 0.23
C TYR A 62 -3.97 1.74 0.36
N VAL A 63 -4.27 3.00 0.69
CA VAL A 63 -3.26 4.05 0.88
C VAL A 63 -2.31 3.70 2.02
N ASP A 64 -2.83 3.28 3.17
CA ASP A 64 -2.02 2.96 4.34
C ASP A 64 -1.05 1.79 4.07
N ASN A 65 -1.53 0.75 3.40
CA ASN A 65 -0.70 -0.37 2.97
C ASN A 65 0.40 0.08 2.00
N TYR A 66 0.07 0.92 1.03
CA TYR A 66 1.04 1.44 0.08
C TYR A 66 2.14 2.24 0.77
N LEU A 67 1.77 3.17 1.67
CA LEU A 67 2.72 3.99 2.42
C LEU A 67 3.58 3.17 3.38
N ALA A 68 3.02 2.15 4.02
CA ALA A 68 3.79 1.23 4.87
C ALA A 68 4.88 0.51 4.07
N ILE A 69 4.54 0.01 2.87
CA ILE A 69 5.50 -0.64 1.97
C ILE A 69 6.57 0.37 1.51
N LEU A 70 6.18 1.60 1.16
CA LEU A 70 7.10 2.63 0.71
C LEU A 70 8.11 3.01 1.80
N LYS A 71 7.64 3.22 3.04
CA LYS A 71 8.49 3.49 4.21
C LYS A 71 9.47 2.34 4.46
N ASN A 72 9.01 1.09 4.38
CA ASN A 72 9.86 -0.08 4.58
C ASN A 72 10.89 -0.28 3.46
N LYS A 73 10.52 -0.01 2.20
CA LYS A 73 11.45 -0.01 1.06
C LYS A 73 12.56 1.02 1.25
N ASN A 74 12.22 2.25 1.64
CA ASN A 74 13.21 3.29 1.88
C ASN A 74 14.15 2.93 3.03
N LYS A 75 13.64 2.41 4.16
CA LYS A 75 14.47 1.89 5.26
C LYS A 75 15.45 0.80 4.79
N ARG A 76 14.98 -0.15 3.97
CA ARG A 76 15.83 -1.22 3.42
C ARG A 76 16.91 -0.69 2.47
N LYS A 77 16.57 0.30 1.62
CA LYS A 77 17.54 0.97 0.74
C LYS A 77 18.63 1.70 1.54
N HIS A 78 18.25 2.48 2.55
CA HIS A 78 19.21 3.16 3.42
C HIS A 78 20.12 2.18 4.17
N ARG A 79 19.56 1.09 4.70
CA ARG A 79 20.36 0.05 5.36
C ARG A 79 21.35 -0.61 4.39
N LYS A 80 20.93 -0.94 3.16
CA LYS A 80 21.82 -1.52 2.15
C LYS A 80 22.95 -0.55 1.77
N LEU A 81 22.64 0.75 1.64
CA LEU A 81 23.63 1.78 1.34
C LEU A 81 24.66 1.94 2.46
N LEU A 82 24.23 1.90 3.72
CA LEU A 82 25.12 1.93 4.88
C LEU A 82 26.04 0.71 4.95
N VAL A 83 25.51 -0.48 4.65
CA VAL A 83 26.30 -1.72 4.63
C VAL A 83 27.35 -1.69 3.52
N PHE A 84 27.02 -1.18 2.32
CA PHE A 84 28.01 -1.01 1.26
C PHE A 84 29.12 -0.03 1.62
N LYS A 85 28.79 1.10 2.27
CA LYS A 85 29.79 2.08 2.72
C LYS A 85 30.72 1.53 3.81
N ALA A 86 30.23 0.61 4.65
CA ALA A 86 31.06 -0.07 5.62
C ALA A 86 32.03 -1.06 4.96
N ALA A 87 31.55 -1.86 3.99
CA ALA A 87 32.37 -2.85 3.29
C ALA A 87 33.54 -2.23 2.51
N THR A 88 33.33 -1.07 1.87
CA THR A 88 34.40 -0.36 1.13
C THR A 88 35.52 0.18 2.01
N ASN A 89 35.32 0.29 3.33
CA ASN A 89 36.33 0.80 4.26
C ASN A 89 37.24 -0.31 4.83
N PHE A 90 36.99 -1.59 4.53
CA PHE A 90 37.82 -2.72 5.01
C PHE A 90 38.88 -3.19 4.01
N GLU A 91 38.85 -2.71 2.76
CA GLU A 91 39.80 -3.16 1.71
C GLU A 91 41.02 -2.24 1.52
N ASN A 92 41.12 -1.14 2.29
CA ASN A 92 42.32 -0.29 2.29
C ASN A 92 43.11 -0.48 3.59
N ASN A 93 43.92 -1.54 3.67
CA ASN A 93 45.08 -1.60 4.56
C ASN A 93 46.15 -2.54 3.99
#